data_AF-A0AAE4JJV9-F1
#
_entry.id   AF-A0AAE4JJV9-F1
#
_cell.length_a   1.000
_cell.length_b   1.000
_cell.length_c   1.000
_cell.angle_alpha   90.00
_cell.angle_beta   90.00
_cell.angle_gamma   90.00
#
_symmetry.space_group_name_H-M   'P 1'
#
loop_
_entity.id
_entity.type
_entity.pdbx_description
1 polymer ?
#
loop_
_entity_poly.entity_id
_entity_poly.type
_entity_poly.pdbx_seq_one_letter_code
_entity_poly.pdbx_strand_id
1 'polypeptide(L)'
;MATTHSPDHSGHGLPKAVIEDLLSDDTRRRALSILAERGEPMVVGDLAAAVLAAERDIEPAAVPDTDREELTEELFTEHLPKLTATGVVAYDSMVGTVEIQRRDAVPSDGR
;
A
#
# COMPACT_ATOMS: atom_id res chain seq x y z
N MET A 1 -27.36 21.03 16.16
CA MET A 1 -26.81 22.11 15.32
C MET A 1 -25.87 21.47 14.33
N ALA A 2 -26.13 21.68 13.04
CA ALA A 2 -25.43 21.05 11.93
C ALA A 2 -24.57 22.12 11.23
N THR A 3 -23.27 21.83 11.12
CA THR A 3 -22.27 22.40 10.18
C THR A 3 -20.97 21.64 10.52
N THR A 4 -20.17 21.05 9.64
CA THR A 4 -20.00 21.15 8.21
C THR A 4 -19.22 19.91 7.79
N HIS A 5 -19.71 19.15 6.82
CA HIS A 5 -18.81 18.44 5.93
C HIS A 5 -19.42 18.48 4.53
N SER A 6 -19.23 19.63 3.88
CA SER A 6 -19.28 19.69 2.43
C SER A 6 -17.96 19.08 1.96
N PRO A 7 -17.94 17.87 1.34
CA PRO A 7 -16.75 17.44 0.64
C PRO A 7 -16.68 18.25 -0.64
N ASP A 8 -15.86 19.30 -0.60
CA ASP A 8 -15.38 20.01 -1.78
C ASP A 8 -14.85 18.98 -2.79
N HIS A 9 -15.64 18.75 -3.84
CA HIS A 9 -15.24 17.97 -5.00
C HIS A 9 -14.44 18.89 -5.93
N SER A 10 -13.16 19.06 -5.65
CA SER A 10 -12.20 19.62 -6.60
C SER A 10 -10.78 19.10 -6.35
N GLY A 11 -10.59 17.81 -6.68
CA GLY A 11 -9.36 17.34 -7.33
C GLY A 11 -8.36 16.52 -6.49
N HIS A 12 -8.31 15.20 -6.78
CA HIS A 12 -7.11 14.34 -6.74
C HIS A 12 -6.72 13.54 -5.48
N GLY A 13 -7.58 13.37 -4.46
CA GLY A 13 -7.26 12.49 -3.32
C GLY A 13 -8.41 11.54 -2.94
N LEU A 14 -8.08 10.33 -2.50
CA LEU A 14 -9.04 9.45 -1.82
C LEU A 14 -9.59 10.13 -0.56
N PRO A 15 -10.82 9.79 -0.11
CA PRO A 15 -11.36 10.36 1.12
C PRO A 15 -10.41 10.10 2.28
N LYS A 16 -10.19 11.11 3.14
CA LYS A 16 -9.31 10.99 4.31
C LYS A 16 -9.65 9.76 5.17
N ALA A 17 -10.93 9.49 5.38
CA ALA A 17 -11.38 8.31 6.13
C ALA A 17 -10.97 6.98 5.48
N VAL A 18 -10.94 6.90 4.14
CA VAL A 18 -10.47 5.71 3.40
C VAL A 18 -8.96 5.60 3.52
N ILE A 19 -8.23 6.71 3.40
CA ILE A 19 -6.78 6.72 3.62
C ILE A 19 -6.46 6.29 5.06
N GLU A 20 -7.17 6.82 6.06
CA GLU A 20 -7.00 6.45 7.46
C GLU A 20 -7.33 4.98 7.73
N ASP A 21 -8.37 4.42 7.09
CA ASP A 21 -8.69 2.98 7.15
C ASP A 21 -7.62 2.10 6.47
N LEU A 22 -7.11 2.54 5.32
CA LEU A 22 -6.01 1.87 4.64
C LEU A 22 -4.73 1.89 5.48
N LEU A 23 -4.43 3.04 6.10
CA LEU A 23 -3.28 3.26 6.98
C LEU A 23 -3.44 2.68 8.39
N SER A 24 -4.64 2.24 8.77
CA SER A 24 -4.90 1.57 10.05
C SER A 24 -4.27 0.17 10.11
N ASP A 25 -3.89 -0.37 8.96
CA ASP A 25 -3.22 -1.65 8.81
C ASP A 25 -1.73 -1.41 8.53
N ASP A 26 -0.87 -1.88 9.44
CA ASP A 26 0.59 -1.67 9.38
C ASP A 26 1.18 -2.21 8.07
N THR A 27 0.73 -3.39 7.64
CA THR A 27 1.18 -4.04 6.39
C THR A 27 0.83 -3.19 5.18
N ARG A 28 -0.44 -2.77 5.02
CA ARG A 28 -0.85 -1.90 3.89
C ARG A 28 -0.12 -0.58 3.93
N ARG A 29 0.02 0.05 5.10
CA ARG A 29 0.72 1.32 5.25
C ARG A 29 2.16 1.21 4.75
N ARG A 30 2.90 0.20 5.19
CA ARG A 30 4.29 0.00 4.78
C ARG A 30 4.39 -0.32 3.30
N ALA A 31 3.53 -1.22 2.80
CA ALA A 31 3.46 -1.56 1.39
C ALA A 31 3.26 -0.30 0.52
N LEU A 32 2.28 0.54 0.87
CA LEU A 32 2.01 1.79 0.17
C LEU A 32 3.17 2.80 0.29
N SER A 33 3.81 2.91 1.45
CA SER A 33 4.97 3.78 1.65
C SER A 33 6.14 3.36 0.75
N ILE A 34 6.48 2.08 0.74
CA ILE A 34 7.56 1.51 -0.09
C ILE A 34 7.28 1.74 -1.58
N LEU A 35 6.04 1.46 -2.02
CA LEU A 35 5.63 1.71 -3.40
C LEU A 35 5.65 3.20 -3.75
N ALA A 36 5.23 4.08 -2.84
CA ALA A 36 5.25 5.53 -3.04
C ALA A 36 6.69 6.08 -3.14
N GLU A 37 7.60 5.59 -2.30
CA GLU A 37 9.01 5.95 -2.29
C GLU A 37 9.71 5.54 -3.59
N ARG A 38 9.50 4.30 -4.05
CA ARG A 38 10.05 3.86 -5.34
C ARG A 38 9.37 4.54 -6.53
N GLY A 39 8.04 4.57 -6.53
CA GLY A 39 7.26 5.08 -7.66
C GLY A 39 7.38 4.24 -8.93
N GLU A 40 7.72 2.96 -8.78
CA GLU A 40 7.94 2.01 -9.85
C GLU A 40 7.22 0.68 -9.52
N PRO A 41 6.84 -0.12 -10.53
CA PRO A 41 6.18 -1.40 -10.32
C PRO A 41 7.12 -2.37 -9.61
N MET A 42 6.69 -2.92 -8.48
CA MET A 42 7.45 -3.91 -7.70
C MET A 42 6.78 -5.27 -7.75
N VAL A 43 7.58 -6.34 -7.77
CA VAL A 43 7.06 -7.71 -7.63
C VAL A 43 6.41 -7.85 -6.25
N VAL A 44 5.22 -8.47 -6.18
CA VAL A 44 4.48 -8.61 -4.90
C VAL A 44 5.33 -9.34 -3.85
N GLY A 45 6.12 -10.34 -4.27
CA GLY A 45 7.07 -11.02 -3.40
C GLY A 45 8.19 -10.12 -2.87
N ASP A 46 8.73 -9.21 -3.69
CA ASP A 46 9.74 -8.25 -3.23
C ASP A 46 9.14 -7.21 -2.29
N LEU A 47 7.89 -6.79 -2.56
CA LEU A 47 7.13 -5.93 -1.67
C LEU A 47 6.89 -6.60 -0.31
N ALA A 48 6.48 -7.87 -0.30
CA ALA A 48 6.29 -8.65 0.93
C ALA A 48 7.60 -8.72 1.73
N ALA A 49 8.71 -9.03 1.07
CA ALA A 49 10.03 -9.03 1.72
C ALA A 49 10.38 -7.65 2.28
N ALA A 50 10.17 -6.57 1.53
CA ALA A 50 10.45 -5.22 1.99
C ALA A 50 9.58 -4.80 3.19
N VAL A 51 8.31 -5.23 3.23
CA VAL A 51 7.40 -4.97 4.36
C VAL A 51 7.84 -5.73 5.61
N LEU A 52 8.18 -7.02 5.50
CA LEU A 52 8.69 -7.83 6.61
C LEU A 52 10.05 -7.36 7.10
N ALA A 53 10.90 -6.92 6.17
CA ALA A 53 12.19 -6.31 6.47
C ALA A 53 12.02 -5.04 7.31
N ALA A 54 11.14 -4.15 6.86
CA ALA A 54 10.78 -2.93 7.59
C ALA A 54 10.11 -3.24 8.94
N GLU A 55 9.36 -4.32 9.05
CA GLU A 55 8.75 -4.77 10.30
C GLU A 55 9.76 -5.22 11.34
N ARG A 56 10.71 -6.04 10.90
CA ARG A 56 11.65 -6.73 11.77
C ARG A 56 12.97 -5.96 11.91
N ASP A 57 13.07 -4.80 11.26
CA ASP A 57 14.28 -3.98 11.16
C ASP A 57 15.49 -4.80 10.64
N ILE A 58 15.25 -5.57 9.57
CA ILE A 58 16.26 -6.41 8.92
C ILE A 58 16.38 -6.08 7.44
N GLU A 59 17.37 -6.65 6.76
CA GLU A 59 17.46 -6.54 5.30
C GLU A 59 16.41 -7.40 4.60
N PRO A 60 15.86 -6.97 3.45
CA PRO A 60 14.93 -7.79 2.65
C PRO A 60 15.53 -9.11 2.19
N ALA A 61 16.86 -9.18 2.04
CA ALA A 61 17.58 -10.43 1.76
C ALA A 61 17.69 -11.37 2.97
N ALA A 62 17.50 -10.86 4.20
CA ALA A 62 17.51 -11.64 5.43
C ALA A 62 16.10 -12.16 5.80
N VAL A 63 15.06 -11.73 5.08
CA VAL A 63 13.70 -12.22 5.27
C VAL A 63 13.62 -13.66 4.75
N PRO A 64 13.09 -14.60 5.54
CA PRO A 64 12.93 -15.98 5.10
C PRO A 64 11.96 -16.06 3.92
N ASP A 65 12.27 -16.92 2.94
CA ASP A 65 11.40 -17.13 1.77
C ASP A 65 9.98 -17.57 2.19
N THR A 66 9.86 -18.34 3.28
CA THR A 66 8.57 -18.79 3.83
C THR A 66 7.70 -17.62 4.29
N ASP A 67 8.23 -16.71 5.12
CA ASP A 67 7.47 -15.52 5.54
C ASP A 67 7.12 -14.64 4.33
N ARG A 68 8.04 -14.52 3.35
CA ARG A 68 7.78 -13.77 2.12
C ARG A 68 6.63 -14.36 1.32
N GLU A 69 6.61 -15.68 1.12
CA GLU A 69 5.51 -16.37 0.42
C GLU A 69 4.20 -16.21 1.19
N GLU A 70 4.19 -16.41 2.51
CA GLU A 70 3.00 -16.27 3.35
C GLU A 70 2.39 -14.85 3.22
N LEU A 71 3.22 -13.82 3.37
CA LEU A 71 2.76 -12.43 3.23
C LEU A 71 2.39 -12.09 1.78
N THR A 72 3.03 -12.71 0.78
CA THR A 72 2.65 -12.54 -0.63
C THR A 72 1.24 -13.07 -0.89
N GLU A 73 0.92 -14.24 -0.36
CA GLU A 73 -0.41 -14.85 -0.46
C GLU A 73 -1.44 -14.02 0.29
N GLU A 74 -1.11 -13.53 1.49
CA GLU A 74 -1.98 -12.64 2.27
C GLU A 74 -2.22 -11.32 1.54
N LEU A 75 -1.18 -10.69 1.00
CA LEU A 75 -1.30 -9.50 0.15
C LEU A 75 -2.25 -9.77 -1.01
N PHE A 76 -2.12 -10.91 -1.70
CA PHE A 76 -2.96 -11.22 -2.85
C PHE A 76 -4.43 -11.48 -2.50
N THR A 77 -4.67 -12.17 -1.39
CA THR A 77 -6.01 -12.63 -0.99
C THR A 77 -6.79 -11.58 -0.20
N GLU A 78 -6.12 -10.84 0.68
CA GLU A 78 -6.76 -9.92 1.63
C GLU A 78 -6.58 -8.44 1.25
N HIS A 79 -5.37 -8.05 0.83
CA HIS A 79 -5.00 -6.64 0.73
C HIS A 79 -5.13 -6.07 -0.69
N LEU A 80 -4.58 -6.72 -1.71
CA LEU A 80 -4.60 -6.31 -3.11
C LEU A 80 -6.02 -6.09 -3.65
N PRO A 81 -7.02 -6.94 -3.37
CA PRO A 81 -8.39 -6.69 -3.85
C PRO A 81 -8.96 -5.38 -3.29
N LYS A 82 -8.67 -5.05 -2.02
CA LYS A 82 -9.10 -3.79 -1.38
C LYS A 82 -8.33 -2.58 -1.93
N LEU A 83 -7.01 -2.71 -2.09
CA LEU A 83 -6.14 -1.64 -2.59
C LEU A 83 -6.41 -1.32 -4.07
N THR A 84 -6.65 -2.33 -4.89
CA THR A 84 -7.02 -2.15 -6.30
C THR A 84 -8.44 -1.63 -6.45
N ALA A 85 -9.39 -2.04 -5.60
CA ALA A 85 -10.75 -1.49 -5.59
C ALA A 85 -10.80 0.01 -5.25
N THR A 86 -9.87 0.49 -4.42
CA THR A 86 -9.72 1.93 -4.14
C THR A 86 -8.97 2.68 -5.25
N GLY A 87 -8.33 1.97 -6.17
CA GLY A 87 -7.53 2.56 -7.25
C GLY A 87 -6.22 3.21 -6.78
N VAL A 88 -5.77 2.93 -5.54
CA VAL A 88 -4.48 3.43 -5.04
C VAL A 88 -3.33 2.73 -5.75
N VAL A 89 -3.49 1.43 -5.99
CA VAL A 89 -2.49 0.58 -6.63
C VAL A 89 -3.10 -0.14 -7.82
N ALA A 90 -2.26 -0.46 -8.80
CA ALA A 90 -2.58 -1.37 -9.89
C ALA A 90 -1.77 -2.65 -9.68
N TYR A 91 -2.46 -3.79 -9.66
CA TYR A 91 -1.82 -5.09 -9.71
C TYR A 91 -1.83 -5.59 -11.15
N ASP A 92 -0.65 -5.93 -11.65
CA ASP A 92 -0.43 -6.57 -12.94
C ASP A 92 -0.30 -8.08 -12.72
N SER A 93 -1.31 -8.82 -13.13
CA SER A 93 -1.35 -10.28 -13.04
C SER A 93 -0.51 -11.00 -14.09
N MET A 94 -0.08 -10.30 -15.15
CA MET A 94 0.76 -10.89 -16.20
C MET A 94 2.19 -11.07 -15.71
N VAL A 95 2.70 -10.10 -14.94
CA VAL A 95 4.06 -10.12 -14.39
C VAL A 95 4.12 -10.31 -12.87
N GLY A 96 3.00 -10.23 -12.16
CA GLY A 96 2.95 -10.38 -10.71
C GLY A 96 3.51 -9.17 -9.96
N THR A 97 3.32 -7.97 -10.51
CA THR A 97 3.83 -6.72 -9.93
C THR A 97 2.70 -5.82 -9.47
N VAL A 98 2.96 -5.00 -8.47
CA VAL A 98 2.07 -3.96 -7.98
C VAL A 98 2.74 -2.61 -8.10
N GLU A 99 1.99 -1.62 -8.58
CA GLU A 99 2.44 -0.24 -8.79
C GLU A 99 1.49 0.72 -8.09
N ILE A 100 2.02 1.79 -7.52
CA ILE A 100 1.21 2.88 -6.99
C ILE A 100 0.69 3.77 -8.13
N GLN A 101 -0.63 3.83 -8.29
CA GLN A 101 -1.30 4.68 -9.28
C GLN A 101 -1.55 6.09 -8.74
N ARG A 102 -1.70 6.21 -7.42
CA ARG A 102 -2.04 7.46 -6.72
C ARG A 102 -1.01 7.76 -5.64
N ARG A 103 0.07 8.44 -6.02
CA ARG A 103 1.13 8.86 -5.06
C ARG A 103 0.58 9.88 -4.05
N ASP A 104 -0.40 10.67 -4.48
CA ASP A 104 -1.19 11.62 -3.69
C ASP A 104 -2.08 10.98 -2.60
N ALA A 105 -2.32 9.66 -2.66
CA ALA A 105 -3.11 8.94 -1.65
C ALA A 105 -2.33 8.62 -0.38
N VAL A 106 -1.00 8.59 -0.46
CA VAL A 106 -0.16 8.52 0.73
C VAL A 106 0.02 9.95 1.21
N PRO A 107 -0.53 10.34 2.37
CA PRO A 107 -0.14 11.59 2.99
C PRO A 107 1.36 11.43 3.26
N SER A 108 2.18 12.03 2.41
CA SER A 108 3.58 12.27 2.69
C SER A 108 3.52 13.18 3.90
N ASP A 109 3.66 12.59 5.08
CA ASP A 109 3.56 13.32 6.34
C ASP A 109 4.64 14.39 6.29
N GLY A 110 4.19 15.59 5.94
CA GLY A 110 5.02 16.75 5.81
C GLY A 110 5.31 17.25 7.21
N ARG A 111 6.43 16.74 7.75
CA ARG A 111 7.27 17.37 8.77
C ARG A 111 6.87 17.25 10.25
#